data_AF-A0A964M9E4-F1
#
_entry.id   AF-A0A964M9E4-F1
#
_cell.length_a   1.000
_cell.length_b   1.000
_cell.length_c   1.000
_cell.angle_alpha   90.00
_cell.angle_beta   90.00
_cell.angle_gamma   90.00
#
_symmetry.space_group_name_H-M   'P 1'
#
loop_
_entity.id
_entity.type
_entity.pdbx_description
1 polymer ?
#
loop_
_entity_poly.entity_id
_entity_poly.type
_entity_poly.pdbx_seq_one_letter_code
_entity_poly.pdbx_strand_id
1 'polypeptide(L)'
;MEIQLLGYTGTPSDLAVASARSCYSPTPLLPKEVQNWSKKSELLLSLFRAGHHTTLIHPHFTFLITGVSRLLIWRLLHSHPFYNSEQVSQRYAKVSPDSFYYPPEGERSRWESFYQRIYRGYLQLIDLLKEPIWERLPKFRRTPKETEKRAQEFARYLLPMGTTAHLYHTINLLTALRYIGGVKAIPEGETEAREFAEKLEKILLQIDPSIAPLIEEAKGARVEFPEIGLERWKREKMAQRAQREKR
;
A
#
# COMPACT_ATOMS: atom_id res chain seq x y z
N MET A 1 -3.58 -12.18 -7.59
CA MET A 1 -4.10 -10.79 -7.52
C MET A 1 -4.13 -10.17 -8.92
N GLU A 2 -5.02 -9.22 -9.21
CA GLU A 2 -5.04 -8.49 -10.49
C GLU A 2 -4.80 -6.98 -10.25
N ILE A 3 -4.06 -6.35 -11.17
CA ILE A 3 -3.77 -4.92 -11.14
C ILE A 3 -4.06 -4.37 -12.52
N GLN A 4 -5.04 -3.47 -12.61
CA GLN A 4 -5.43 -2.81 -13.84
C GLN A 4 -5.13 -1.31 -13.74
N LEU A 5 -4.38 -0.78 -14.70
CA LEU A 5 -4.20 0.66 -14.85
C LEU A 5 -5.50 1.28 -15.38
N LEU A 6 -6.02 2.27 -14.67
CA LEU A 6 -7.23 3.01 -15.06
C LEU A 6 -6.91 4.36 -15.69
N GLY A 7 -5.79 4.96 -15.28
CA GLY A 7 -5.35 6.24 -15.80
C GLY A 7 -4.02 6.67 -15.20
N TYR A 8 -3.36 7.60 -15.88
CA TYR A 8 -2.10 8.19 -15.44
C TYR A 8 -1.97 9.61 -16.02
N THR A 9 -1.14 10.44 -15.38
CA THR A 9 -0.93 11.83 -15.81
C THR A 9 0.28 11.94 -16.73
N GLY A 10 0.07 12.07 -18.04
CA GLY A 10 1.14 12.29 -19.03
C GLY A 10 2.22 11.18 -19.07
N THR A 11 3.23 11.33 -19.93
CA THR A 11 4.39 10.43 -19.90
C THR A 11 5.21 10.69 -18.61
N PRO A 12 5.46 9.68 -17.76
CA PRO A 12 6.16 9.87 -16.50
C PRO A 12 7.54 10.56 -16.62
N SER A 13 8.36 10.12 -17.57
CA SER A 13 9.67 10.73 -17.82
C SER A 13 9.55 12.17 -18.30
N ASP A 14 8.60 12.48 -19.18
CA ASP A 14 8.42 13.85 -19.69
C ASP A 14 8.10 14.84 -18.59
N LEU A 15 7.16 14.49 -17.70
CA LEU A 15 6.78 15.35 -16.58
C LEU A 15 7.94 15.56 -15.62
N ALA A 16 8.62 14.48 -15.23
CA ALA A 16 9.73 14.56 -14.28
C ALA A 16 10.94 15.30 -14.86
N VAL A 17 11.26 15.10 -16.14
CA VAL A 17 12.37 15.79 -16.82
C VAL A 17 12.04 17.26 -17.07
N ALA A 18 10.83 17.57 -17.54
CA ALA A 18 10.43 18.96 -17.79
C ALA A 18 10.44 19.78 -16.49
N SER A 19 9.92 19.23 -15.39
CA SER A 19 9.94 19.93 -14.10
C SER A 19 11.36 20.11 -13.57
N ALA A 20 12.21 19.07 -13.66
CA ALA A 20 13.61 19.15 -13.25
C ALA A 20 14.39 20.21 -14.04
N ARG A 21 14.26 20.21 -15.37
CA ARG A 21 14.98 21.14 -16.24
C ARG A 21 14.45 22.57 -16.11
N SER A 22 13.16 22.74 -15.83
CA SER A 22 12.56 24.06 -15.59
C SER A 22 13.17 24.78 -14.38
N CYS A 23 13.59 24.04 -13.34
CA CYS A 23 14.26 24.63 -12.17
C CYS A 23 15.60 25.31 -12.49
N TYR A 24 16.22 24.98 -13.62
CA TYR A 24 17.54 25.48 -14.03
C TYR A 24 17.50 26.23 -15.37
N SER A 25 16.30 26.59 -15.86
CA SER A 25 16.08 27.27 -17.13
C SER A 25 15.43 28.63 -16.89
N PRO A 26 15.84 29.69 -17.62
CA PRO A 26 15.15 30.98 -17.55
C PRO A 26 13.72 30.91 -18.10
N THR A 27 13.40 29.90 -18.92
CA THR A 27 12.07 29.64 -19.47
C THR A 27 11.52 28.29 -18.97
N PRO A 28 10.23 28.21 -18.60
CA PRO A 28 9.62 26.95 -18.20
C PRO A 28 9.56 26.00 -19.40
N LEU A 29 9.82 24.72 -19.16
CA LEU A 29 9.70 23.66 -20.15
C LEU A 29 8.42 22.87 -19.90
N LEU A 30 7.68 22.63 -20.96
CA LEU A 30 6.51 21.76 -20.95
C LEU A 30 6.91 20.30 -21.27
N PRO A 31 6.16 19.30 -20.77
CA PRO A 31 6.44 17.88 -21.05
C PRO A 31 6.60 17.57 -22.54
N LYS A 32 5.80 18.20 -23.40
CA LYS A 32 5.88 18.02 -24.86
C LYS A 32 7.23 18.43 -25.47
N GLU A 33 7.94 19.37 -24.85
CA GLU A 33 9.21 19.89 -25.36
C GLU A 33 10.40 18.97 -25.04
N VAL A 34 10.22 18.03 -24.12
CA VAL A 34 11.26 17.08 -23.73
C VAL A 34 10.98 15.65 -24.21
N GLN A 35 9.88 15.42 -24.94
CA GLN A 35 9.44 14.11 -25.44
C GLN A 35 10.53 13.32 -26.17
N ASN A 36 11.31 13.98 -27.02
CA ASN A 36 12.37 13.33 -27.81
C ASN A 36 13.78 13.59 -27.26
N TRP A 37 13.89 14.08 -26.03
CA TRP A 37 15.19 14.32 -25.43
C TRP A 37 15.89 13.00 -25.07
N SER A 38 17.03 12.73 -25.68
CA SER A 38 17.71 11.43 -25.58
C SER A 38 18.27 11.11 -24.18
N LYS A 39 18.48 12.12 -23.34
CA LYS A 39 19.10 11.98 -22.01
C LYS A 39 18.11 11.87 -20.85
N LYS A 40 16.83 11.56 -21.12
CA LYS A 40 15.81 11.42 -20.07
C LYS A 40 16.25 10.45 -18.97
N SER A 41 16.61 9.23 -19.35
CA SER A 41 16.93 8.17 -18.40
C SER A 41 18.18 8.50 -17.56
N GLU A 42 19.21 9.09 -18.21
CA GLU A 42 20.43 9.56 -17.54
C GLU A 42 20.11 10.63 -16.49
N LEU A 43 19.32 11.65 -16.87
CA LEU A 43 18.94 12.72 -15.96
C LEU A 43 18.10 12.18 -14.81
N LEU A 44 17.08 11.36 -15.10
CA LEU A 44 16.22 10.78 -14.08
C LEU A 44 17.02 9.98 -13.04
N LEU A 45 17.95 9.14 -13.50
CA LEU A 45 18.83 8.38 -12.61
C LEU A 45 19.72 9.30 -11.77
N SER A 46 20.29 10.35 -12.38
CA SER A 46 21.07 11.36 -11.67
C SER A 46 20.25 12.07 -10.59
N LEU A 47 19.00 12.44 -10.88
CA LEU A 47 18.09 13.09 -9.92
C LEU A 47 17.77 12.16 -8.76
N PHE A 48 17.49 10.89 -9.04
CA PHE A 48 17.20 9.90 -8.00
C PHE A 48 18.38 9.69 -7.06
N ARG A 49 19.59 9.50 -7.60
CA ARG A 49 20.83 9.32 -6.82
C ARG A 49 21.20 10.57 -6.01
N ALA A 50 20.93 11.76 -6.54
CA ALA A 50 21.16 13.02 -5.84
C ALA A 50 20.12 13.31 -4.74
N GLY A 51 19.08 12.48 -4.58
CA GLY A 51 18.00 12.72 -3.62
C GLY A 51 16.99 13.78 -4.07
N HIS A 52 17.04 14.22 -5.33
CA HIS A 52 16.10 15.19 -5.91
C HIS A 52 14.80 14.49 -6.33
N HIS A 53 14.11 13.86 -5.37
CA HIS A 53 12.96 12.99 -5.64
C HIS A 53 11.66 13.75 -5.92
N THR A 54 11.63 15.06 -5.66
CA THR A 54 10.43 15.91 -5.86
C THR A 54 9.98 15.99 -7.31
N THR A 55 10.86 15.74 -8.28
CA THR A 55 10.46 15.67 -9.69
C THR A 55 9.71 14.38 -10.02
N LEU A 56 9.94 13.32 -9.23
CA LEU A 56 9.33 11.99 -9.40
C LEU A 56 7.95 11.87 -8.73
N ILE A 57 7.48 12.91 -8.03
CA ILE A 57 6.14 12.91 -7.43
C ILE A 57 5.08 13.58 -8.32
N HIS A 58 5.45 14.16 -9.46
CA HIS A 58 4.48 14.75 -10.40
C HIS A 58 3.70 13.72 -11.22
N PRO A 59 4.31 12.63 -11.75
CA PRO A 59 3.56 11.60 -12.45
C PRO A 59 2.74 10.78 -11.48
N HIS A 60 1.44 10.66 -11.71
CA HIS A 60 0.51 9.85 -10.92
C HIS A 60 -0.11 8.73 -11.77
N PHE A 61 -0.42 7.62 -11.12
CA PHE A 61 -1.05 6.43 -11.69
C PHE A 61 -2.21 6.01 -10.80
N THR A 62 -3.35 5.69 -11.39
CA THR A 62 -4.53 5.16 -10.70
C THR A 62 -4.78 3.74 -11.16
N PHE A 63 -4.85 2.81 -10.21
CA PHE A 63 -5.06 1.39 -10.43
C PHE A 63 -6.36 0.91 -9.80
N LEU A 64 -7.03 -0.06 -10.43
CA LEU A 64 -7.93 -0.98 -9.75
C LEU A 64 -7.13 -2.23 -9.38
N ILE A 65 -7.06 -2.53 -8.09
CA ILE A 65 -6.40 -3.73 -7.59
C ILE A 65 -7.48 -4.64 -7.02
N THR A 66 -7.50 -5.91 -7.41
CA THR A 66 -8.47 -6.92 -6.94
C THR A 66 -7.77 -8.19 -6.47
N GLY A 67 -8.40 -8.89 -5.51
CA GLY A 67 -7.85 -10.14 -5.00
C GLY A 67 -6.55 -9.97 -4.20
N VAL A 68 -6.31 -8.78 -3.67
CA VAL A 68 -5.18 -8.47 -2.78
C VAL A 68 -5.57 -8.72 -1.33
N SER A 69 -4.71 -9.33 -0.53
CA SER A 69 -4.96 -9.56 0.88
C SER A 69 -4.95 -8.25 1.68
N ARG A 70 -5.70 -8.23 2.79
CA ARG A 70 -5.63 -7.13 3.76
C ARG A 70 -4.23 -7.00 4.34
N LEU A 71 -3.50 -8.11 4.50
CA LEU A 71 -2.11 -8.10 4.96
C LEU A 71 -1.24 -7.23 4.05
N LEU A 72 -1.24 -7.51 2.74
CA LEU A 72 -0.39 -6.76 1.80
C LEU A 72 -0.82 -5.30 1.69
N ILE A 73 -2.13 -5.01 1.69
CA ILE A 73 -2.63 -3.62 1.70
C ILE A 73 -2.02 -2.85 2.88
N TRP A 74 -2.06 -3.41 4.09
CA TRP A 74 -1.54 -2.72 5.27
C TRP A 74 -0.01 -2.66 5.31
N ARG A 75 0.68 -3.72 4.92
CA ARG A 75 2.15 -3.82 5.03
C ARG A 75 2.90 -3.11 3.92
N LEU A 76 2.38 -3.12 2.70
CA LEU A 76 3.00 -2.48 1.55
C LEU A 76 2.32 -1.17 1.17
N LEU A 77 1.01 -1.19 0.87
CA LEU A 77 0.37 -0.01 0.27
C LEU A 77 0.20 1.12 1.29
N HIS A 78 -0.49 0.85 2.40
CA HIS A 78 -0.85 1.85 3.40
C HIS A 78 0.28 2.20 4.38
N SER A 79 1.43 1.52 4.28
CA SER A 79 2.63 1.85 5.06
C SER A 79 3.50 2.93 4.42
N HIS A 80 3.28 3.26 3.14
CA HIS A 80 4.00 4.32 2.45
C HIS A 80 3.20 5.62 2.43
N PRO A 81 3.85 6.79 2.41
CA PRO A 81 3.17 8.06 2.21
C PRO A 81 2.81 8.30 0.74
N PHE A 82 1.99 9.33 0.48
CA PHE A 82 1.63 9.79 -0.86
C PHE A 82 0.90 8.75 -1.73
N TYR A 83 -0.17 8.20 -1.17
CA TYR A 83 -1.18 7.43 -1.90
C TYR A 83 -2.58 7.94 -1.58
N ASN A 84 -3.55 7.57 -2.43
CA ASN A 84 -4.97 7.62 -2.11
C ASN A 84 -5.59 6.24 -2.40
N SER A 85 -6.46 5.74 -1.50
CA SER A 85 -7.10 4.42 -1.65
C SER A 85 -8.59 4.47 -1.33
N GLU A 86 -9.42 3.94 -2.23
CA GLU A 86 -10.83 3.64 -1.96
C GLU A 86 -11.00 2.13 -1.98
N GLN A 87 -11.09 1.51 -0.80
CA GLN A 87 -11.20 0.05 -0.69
C GLN A 87 -12.55 -0.41 -0.16
N VAL A 88 -12.96 -1.61 -0.59
CA VAL A 88 -14.20 -2.26 -0.15
C VAL A 88 -14.31 -2.27 1.38
N SER A 89 -15.42 -1.74 1.89
CA SER A 89 -15.62 -1.61 3.32
C SER A 89 -16.30 -2.85 3.90
N GLN A 90 -15.59 -3.59 4.76
CA GLN A 90 -16.16 -4.73 5.48
C GLN A 90 -17.29 -4.34 6.46
N ARG A 91 -17.50 -3.03 6.72
CA ARG A 91 -18.66 -2.54 7.49
C ARG A 91 -19.96 -2.57 6.70
N TYR A 92 -19.87 -2.44 5.37
CA TYR A 92 -21.02 -2.25 4.48
C TYR A 92 -21.17 -3.40 3.49
N ALA A 93 -20.05 -3.90 2.95
CA ALA A 93 -20.02 -5.05 2.05
C ALA A 93 -19.78 -6.32 2.85
N LYS A 94 -20.75 -7.24 2.81
CA LYS A 94 -20.61 -8.56 3.40
C LYS A 94 -19.50 -9.31 2.66
N VAL A 95 -18.58 -9.90 3.42
CA VAL A 95 -17.48 -10.69 2.85
C VAL A 95 -18.03 -11.98 2.24
N SER A 96 -17.54 -12.33 1.05
CA SER A 96 -17.87 -13.59 0.37
C SER A 96 -17.02 -14.74 0.94
N PRO A 97 -17.53 -15.98 1.00
CA PRO A 97 -16.76 -17.16 1.40
C PRO A 97 -15.53 -17.42 0.51
N ASP A 98 -15.47 -16.83 -0.69
CA ASP A 98 -14.37 -17.00 -1.65
C ASP A 98 -13.34 -15.85 -1.58
N SER A 99 -13.55 -14.86 -0.72
CA SER A 99 -12.70 -13.66 -0.62
C SER A 99 -11.48 -13.89 0.27
N PHE A 100 -10.63 -14.85 -0.09
CA PHE A 100 -9.43 -15.17 0.69
C PHE A 100 -8.19 -15.40 -0.19
N TYR A 101 -7.07 -14.87 0.29
CA TYR A 101 -5.74 -15.12 -0.23
C TYR A 101 -5.18 -16.40 0.41
N TYR A 102 -4.59 -17.25 -0.40
CA TYR A 102 -3.99 -18.51 0.01
C TYR A 102 -2.48 -18.42 -0.17
N PRO A 103 -1.69 -18.43 0.93
CA PRO A 103 -0.24 -18.46 0.82
C PRO A 103 0.22 -19.66 0.00
N PRO A 104 1.11 -19.48 -0.99
CA PRO A 104 1.46 -20.54 -1.94
C PRO A 104 2.23 -21.71 -1.30
N GLU A 105 2.94 -21.48 -0.20
CA GLU A 105 3.64 -22.52 0.57
C GLU A 105 2.70 -23.32 1.48
N GLY A 106 1.46 -22.87 1.66
CA GLY A 106 0.46 -23.54 2.49
C GLY A 106 -0.34 -24.59 1.71
N GLU A 107 -0.74 -25.67 2.40
CA GLU A 107 -1.68 -26.65 1.83
C GLU A 107 -3.07 -26.01 1.66
N ARG A 108 -3.42 -25.66 0.42
CA ARG A 108 -4.64 -24.92 0.08
C ARG A 108 -5.91 -25.54 0.65
N SER A 109 -6.08 -26.85 0.55
CA SER A 109 -7.27 -27.57 1.04
C SER A 109 -7.46 -27.41 2.55
N ARG A 110 -6.38 -27.51 3.33
CA ARG A 110 -6.42 -27.28 4.79
C ARG A 110 -6.76 -25.82 5.11
N TRP A 111 -6.14 -24.89 4.39
CA TRP A 111 -6.35 -23.46 4.58
C TRP A 111 -7.79 -23.06 4.28
N GLU A 112 -8.33 -23.53 3.16
CA GLU A 112 -9.72 -23.35 2.75
C GLU A 112 -10.68 -23.93 3.79
N SER A 113 -10.43 -25.15 4.29
CA SER A 113 -11.26 -25.74 5.35
C SER A 113 -11.29 -24.88 6.63
N PHE A 114 -10.20 -24.21 6.96
CA PHE A 114 -10.11 -23.32 8.11
C PHE A 114 -10.83 -22.00 7.85
N TYR A 115 -10.62 -21.38 6.69
CA TYR A 115 -11.34 -20.17 6.29
C TYR A 115 -12.84 -20.37 6.20
N GLN A 116 -13.31 -21.52 5.71
CA GLN A 116 -14.73 -21.87 5.71
C GLN A 116 -15.30 -21.99 7.13
N ARG A 117 -14.52 -22.54 8.09
CA ARG A 117 -14.92 -22.57 9.52
C ARG A 117 -15.01 -21.15 10.11
N ILE A 118 -14.00 -20.32 9.85
CA ILE A 118 -14.00 -18.92 10.30
C ILE A 118 -15.16 -18.14 9.68
N TYR A 119 -15.46 -18.35 8.41
CA TYR A 119 -16.58 -17.73 7.72
C TYR A 119 -17.93 -18.12 8.34
N ARG A 120 -18.13 -19.40 8.66
CA ARG A 120 -19.31 -19.85 9.41
C ARG A 120 -19.40 -19.19 10.79
N GLY A 121 -18.28 -19.11 11.50
CA GLY A 121 -18.21 -18.39 12.78
C GLY A 121 -18.53 -16.91 12.64
N TYR A 122 -18.13 -16.28 11.54
CA TYR A 122 -18.45 -14.88 11.23
C TYR A 122 -19.96 -14.67 11.05
N LEU A 123 -20.63 -15.55 10.29
CA LEU A 123 -22.09 -15.50 10.14
C LEU A 123 -22.82 -15.75 11.45
N GLN A 124 -22.38 -16.77 12.21
CA GLN A 124 -22.96 -17.09 13.51
C GLN A 124 -22.80 -15.91 14.49
N LEU A 125 -21.64 -15.27 14.51
CA LEU A 125 -21.39 -14.10 15.36
C LEU A 125 -22.25 -12.90 14.97
N ILE A 126 -22.50 -12.68 13.67
CA ILE A 126 -23.47 -11.65 13.23
C ILE A 126 -24.84 -11.91 13.86
N ASP A 127 -25.35 -13.14 13.74
CA ASP A 127 -26.68 -13.49 14.25
C ASP A 127 -26.77 -13.36 15.78
N LEU A 128 -25.74 -13.82 16.51
CA LEU A 128 -25.65 -13.68 17.97
C LEU A 128 -25.62 -12.22 18.44
N LEU A 129 -25.07 -11.31 17.63
CA LEU A 129 -24.95 -9.90 17.97
C LEU A 129 -26.21 -9.07 17.67
N LYS A 130 -27.16 -9.59 16.88
CA LYS A 130 -28.36 -8.83 16.47
C LYS A 130 -29.19 -8.36 17.65
N GLU A 131 -29.63 -9.28 18.50
CA GLU A 131 -30.48 -8.97 19.67
C GLU A 131 -29.79 -7.98 20.64
N PRO A 132 -28.54 -8.22 21.10
CA PRO A 132 -27.85 -7.26 21.96
C PRO A 132 -27.60 -5.89 21.33
N ILE A 133 -27.51 -5.79 20.00
CA ILE A 133 -27.34 -4.53 19.28
C ILE A 133 -28.68 -3.81 19.15
N TRP A 134 -29.75 -4.53 18.78
CA TRP A 134 -31.10 -3.99 18.66
C TRP A 134 -31.51 -3.25 19.93
N GLU A 135 -31.28 -3.86 21.09
CA GLU A 135 -31.60 -3.25 22.39
C GLU A 135 -30.78 -2.00 22.70
N ARG A 136 -29.53 -1.94 22.24
CA ARG A 136 -28.64 -0.79 22.45
C ARG A 136 -28.84 0.32 21.42
N LEU A 137 -29.49 0.05 20.29
CA LEU A 137 -29.73 1.06 19.28
C LEU A 137 -30.78 2.09 19.76
N PRO A 138 -30.54 3.40 19.54
CA PRO A 138 -31.55 4.43 19.75
C PRO A 138 -32.81 4.12 18.95
N LYS A 139 -34.00 4.39 19.52
CA LYS A 139 -35.30 4.05 18.90
C LYS A 139 -35.41 4.50 17.43
N PHE A 140 -34.92 5.70 17.10
CA PHE A 140 -34.96 6.26 15.74
C PHE A 140 -34.01 5.57 14.73
N ARG A 141 -33.05 4.76 15.18
CA ARG A 141 -32.13 3.95 14.34
C ARG A 141 -32.39 2.45 14.44
N ARG A 142 -33.29 2.03 15.33
CA ARG A 142 -33.58 0.63 15.63
C ARG A 142 -34.37 0.01 14.47
N THR A 143 -33.64 -0.38 13.44
CA THR A 143 -34.14 -1.03 12.23
C THR A 143 -33.35 -2.32 11.97
N PRO A 144 -33.94 -3.33 11.32
CA PRO A 144 -33.22 -4.57 11.02
C PRO A 144 -31.93 -4.32 10.24
N LYS A 145 -31.96 -3.37 9.29
CA LYS A 145 -30.81 -2.99 8.45
C LYS A 145 -29.66 -2.39 9.26
N GLU A 146 -29.93 -1.43 10.15
CA GLU A 146 -28.87 -0.81 10.95
C GLU A 146 -28.29 -1.79 11.98
N THR A 147 -29.16 -2.66 12.52
CA THR A 147 -28.75 -3.74 13.44
C THR A 147 -27.81 -4.72 12.74
N GLU A 148 -28.19 -5.22 11.56
CA GLU A 148 -27.36 -6.11 10.72
C GLU A 148 -26.01 -5.46 10.41
N LYS A 149 -26.02 -4.19 9.95
CA LYS A 149 -24.80 -3.46 9.62
C LYS A 149 -23.87 -3.31 10.82
N ARG A 150 -24.41 -3.01 12.00
CA ARG A 150 -23.62 -2.87 13.23
C ARG A 150 -23.09 -4.22 13.72
N ALA A 151 -23.89 -5.28 13.61
CA ALA A 151 -23.48 -6.65 13.90
C ALA A 151 -22.34 -7.09 12.98
N GLN A 152 -22.45 -6.83 11.67
CA GLN A 152 -21.41 -7.07 10.68
C GLN A 152 -20.12 -6.29 10.99
N GLU A 153 -20.22 -5.00 11.34
CA GLU A 153 -19.08 -4.18 11.72
C GLU A 153 -18.31 -4.74 12.93
N PHE A 154 -18.98 -5.44 13.84
CA PHE A 154 -18.36 -6.10 15.00
C PHE A 154 -17.87 -7.51 14.67
N ALA A 155 -18.63 -8.29 13.91
CA ALA A 155 -18.25 -9.65 13.54
C ALA A 155 -17.00 -9.69 12.64
N ARG A 156 -16.73 -8.63 11.87
CA ARG A 156 -15.54 -8.55 10.99
C ARG A 156 -14.20 -8.66 11.74
N TYR A 157 -14.18 -8.47 13.06
CA TYR A 157 -12.96 -8.68 13.88
C TYR A 157 -12.50 -10.14 13.88
N LEU A 158 -13.39 -11.08 13.52
CA LEU A 158 -13.05 -12.48 13.33
C LEU A 158 -12.38 -12.77 11.97
N LEU A 159 -12.53 -11.88 10.98
CA LEU A 159 -12.03 -12.12 9.63
C LEU A 159 -10.49 -12.09 9.60
N PRO A 160 -9.84 -13.06 8.93
CA PRO A 160 -8.38 -13.16 8.89
C PRO A 160 -7.77 -12.06 8.01
N MET A 161 -6.49 -11.75 8.25
CA MET A 161 -5.70 -10.84 7.40
C MET A 161 -5.56 -11.30 5.94
N GLY A 162 -5.75 -12.60 5.70
CA GLY A 162 -5.83 -13.17 4.35
C GLY A 162 -7.13 -12.84 3.62
N THR A 163 -8.13 -12.20 4.24
CA THR A 163 -9.34 -11.76 3.52
C THR A 163 -8.95 -10.84 2.37
N THR A 164 -9.39 -11.12 1.15
CA THR A 164 -9.07 -10.27 0.00
C THR A 164 -9.93 -9.02 -0.02
N ALA A 165 -9.46 -8.01 -0.75
CA ALA A 165 -10.16 -6.79 -1.02
C ALA A 165 -9.99 -6.41 -2.49
N HIS A 166 -10.84 -5.47 -2.91
CA HIS A 166 -10.59 -4.65 -4.08
C HIS A 166 -10.49 -3.19 -3.65
N LEU A 167 -9.67 -2.43 -4.35
CA LEU A 167 -9.48 -1.02 -4.11
C LEU A 167 -9.08 -0.26 -5.37
N TYR A 168 -9.55 0.98 -5.48
CA TYR A 168 -8.86 1.98 -6.27
C TYR A 168 -7.62 2.41 -5.48
N HIS A 169 -6.48 2.55 -6.15
CA HIS A 169 -5.24 2.98 -5.53
C HIS A 169 -4.49 3.93 -6.47
N THR A 170 -4.26 5.16 -6.01
CA THR A 170 -3.54 6.19 -6.75
C THR A 170 -2.22 6.50 -6.06
N ILE A 171 -1.12 6.45 -6.81
CA ILE A 171 0.24 6.71 -6.32
C ILE A 171 1.04 7.53 -7.35
N ASN A 172 2.11 8.18 -6.90
CA ASN A 172 3.09 8.79 -7.79
C ASN A 172 4.25 7.84 -8.14
N LEU A 173 5.10 8.22 -9.09
CA LEU A 173 6.24 7.41 -9.53
C LEU A 173 7.21 7.09 -8.39
N LEU A 174 7.53 8.05 -7.50
CA LEU A 174 8.40 7.78 -6.35
C LEU A 174 7.81 6.71 -5.42
N THR A 175 6.52 6.78 -5.10
CA THR A 175 5.85 5.77 -4.27
C THR A 175 5.84 4.40 -4.97
N ALA A 176 5.64 4.35 -6.29
CA ALA A 176 5.72 3.11 -7.05
C ALA A 176 7.13 2.48 -7.01
N LEU A 177 8.18 3.29 -7.14
CA LEU A 177 9.58 2.83 -6.97
C LEU A 177 9.84 2.31 -5.56
N ARG A 178 9.26 2.96 -4.53
CA ARG A 178 9.33 2.48 -3.15
C ARG A 178 8.63 1.14 -2.95
N TYR A 179 7.49 0.93 -3.60
CA TYR A 179 6.84 -0.38 -3.55
C TYR A 179 7.71 -1.47 -4.16
N ILE A 180 8.28 -1.23 -5.33
CA ILE A 180 9.14 -2.20 -6.03
C ILE A 180 10.41 -2.48 -5.21
N GLY A 181 11.13 -1.44 -4.77
CA GLY A 181 12.36 -1.60 -3.99
C GLY A 181 12.11 -2.11 -2.57
N GLY A 182 10.94 -1.81 -1.99
CA GLY A 182 10.58 -2.12 -0.62
C GLY A 182 10.16 -3.57 -0.38
N VAL A 183 9.84 -4.35 -1.42
CA VAL A 183 9.40 -5.75 -1.26
C VAL A 183 10.39 -6.59 -0.45
N LYS A 184 11.70 -6.41 -0.66
CA LYS A 184 12.74 -7.13 0.09
C LYS A 184 12.81 -6.79 1.58
N ALA A 185 12.18 -5.68 1.99
CA ALA A 185 12.08 -5.25 3.37
C ALA A 185 10.85 -5.83 4.09
N ILE A 186 9.97 -6.53 3.38
CA ILE A 186 8.71 -7.04 3.91
C ILE A 186 8.87 -8.53 4.24
N PRO A 187 9.07 -8.89 5.52
CA PRO A 187 9.18 -10.30 5.90
C PRO A 187 7.82 -11.01 5.87
N GLU A 188 6.69 -10.29 6.00
CA GLU A 188 5.35 -10.89 6.01
C GLU A 188 4.65 -10.80 4.65
N GLY A 189 4.21 -11.93 4.08
CA GLY A 189 3.49 -11.93 2.80
C GLY A 189 4.39 -11.61 1.60
N GLU A 190 5.68 -11.91 1.71
CA GLU A 190 6.71 -11.65 0.69
C GLU A 190 6.29 -12.11 -0.71
N THR A 191 5.70 -13.30 -0.84
CA THR A 191 5.30 -13.84 -2.15
C THR A 191 4.23 -12.98 -2.83
N GLU A 192 3.25 -12.49 -2.07
CA GLU A 192 2.21 -11.59 -2.60
C GLU A 192 2.80 -10.21 -2.94
N ALA A 193 3.72 -9.72 -2.11
CA ALA A 193 4.42 -8.46 -2.35
C ALA A 193 5.29 -8.51 -3.62
N ARG A 194 5.99 -9.63 -3.87
CA ARG A 194 6.75 -9.88 -5.11
C ARG A 194 5.83 -9.92 -6.33
N GLU A 195 4.72 -10.67 -6.25
CA GLU A 195 3.70 -10.70 -7.31
C GLU A 195 3.18 -9.28 -7.63
N PHE A 196 2.95 -8.46 -6.60
CA PHE A 196 2.53 -7.07 -6.75
C PHE A 196 3.57 -6.21 -7.47
N ALA A 197 4.83 -6.24 -7.00
CA ALA A 197 5.89 -5.42 -7.56
C ALA A 197 6.21 -5.79 -9.01
N GLU A 198 6.23 -7.08 -9.34
CA GLU A 198 6.46 -7.55 -10.72
C GLU A 198 5.36 -7.07 -11.67
N LYS A 199 4.09 -7.13 -11.24
CA LYS A 199 2.96 -6.63 -12.02
C LYS A 199 3.00 -5.11 -12.18
N LEU A 200 3.33 -4.40 -11.10
CA LEU A 200 3.47 -2.94 -11.13
C LEU A 200 4.61 -2.50 -12.06
N GLU A 201 5.79 -3.10 -11.94
CA GLU A 201 6.96 -2.86 -12.80
C GLU A 201 6.59 -3.05 -14.28
N LYS A 202 5.94 -4.18 -14.62
CA LYS A 202 5.51 -4.46 -15.99
C LYS A 202 4.58 -3.37 -16.54
N ILE A 203 3.60 -2.93 -15.75
CA ILE A 203 2.68 -1.87 -16.18
C ILE A 203 3.42 -0.54 -16.39
N LEU A 204 4.31 -0.16 -15.47
CA LEU A 204 5.07 1.09 -15.55
C LEU A 204 5.97 1.12 -16.79
N LEU A 205 6.65 0.02 -17.10
CA LEU A 205 7.51 -0.10 -18.28
C LEU A 205 6.73 -0.10 -19.60
N GLN A 206 5.48 -0.56 -19.58
CA GLN A 206 4.58 -0.44 -20.74
C GLN A 206 4.16 1.01 -21.00
N ILE A 207 4.03 1.82 -19.94
CA ILE A 207 3.70 3.26 -20.07
C ILE A 207 4.90 4.03 -20.59
N ASP A 208 6.08 3.80 -20.00
CA ASP A 208 7.28 4.56 -20.33
C ASP A 208 8.56 3.74 -20.10
N PRO A 209 9.19 3.22 -21.16
CA PRO A 209 10.44 2.48 -21.04
C PRO A 209 11.60 3.30 -20.48
N SER A 210 11.53 4.64 -20.55
CA SER A 210 12.63 5.52 -20.15
C SER A 210 12.90 5.50 -18.64
N ILE A 211 11.92 5.07 -17.83
CA ILE A 211 12.06 4.94 -16.38
C ILE A 211 12.70 3.61 -15.94
N ALA A 212 13.02 2.69 -16.87
CA ALA A 212 13.62 1.40 -16.52
C ALA A 212 14.87 1.52 -15.62
N PRO A 213 15.82 2.45 -15.86
CA PRO A 213 16.98 2.59 -14.99
C PRO A 213 16.63 3.03 -13.56
N LEU A 214 15.53 3.78 -13.36
CA LEU A 214 15.05 4.13 -12.02
C LEU A 214 14.53 2.90 -11.27
N ILE A 215 13.79 2.04 -11.98
CA ILE A 215 13.25 0.80 -11.42
C ILE A 215 14.39 -0.12 -10.98
N GLU A 216 15.40 -0.30 -11.84
CA GLU A 216 16.58 -1.10 -11.50
C GLU A 216 17.37 -0.53 -10.31
N GLU A 217 17.55 0.79 -10.26
CA GLU A 217 18.19 1.45 -9.12
C GLU A 217 17.39 1.22 -7.81
N ALA A 218 16.06 1.35 -7.87
CA ALA A 218 15.18 1.12 -6.73
C ALA A 218 15.23 -0.35 -6.24
N LYS A 219 15.28 -1.32 -7.16
CA LYS A 219 15.47 -2.75 -6.85
C LYS A 219 16.82 -3.00 -6.18
N GLY A 220 17.87 -2.28 -6.58
CA GLY A 220 19.21 -2.36 -6.00
C GLY A 220 19.37 -1.67 -4.63
N ALA A 221 18.56 -0.64 -4.32
CA ALA A 221 18.73 0.22 -3.15
C ALA A 221 18.68 -0.53 -1.81
N ARG A 222 19.68 -0.39 -0.93
CA ARG A 222 19.69 -1.09 0.36
C ARG A 222 18.56 -0.60 1.27
N VAL A 223 17.97 -1.53 2.02
CA VAL A 223 17.02 -1.19 3.08
C VAL A 223 17.84 -0.78 4.29
N GLU A 224 17.83 0.52 4.59
CA GLU A 224 18.47 1.05 5.79
C GLU A 224 17.38 1.33 6.83
N PHE A 225 17.44 0.62 7.95
CA PHE A 225 16.65 0.98 9.11
C PHE A 225 17.43 2.03 9.90
N PRO A 226 16.79 3.13 10.33
CA PRO A 226 17.47 4.10 11.17
C PRO A 226 17.97 3.40 12.43
N GLU A 227 19.26 3.56 12.74
CA GLU A 227 19.79 3.15 14.03
C GLU A 227 19.16 4.03 15.11
N ILE A 228 18.05 3.57 15.66
CA ILE A 228 17.50 4.18 16.87
C ILE A 228 18.51 3.82 17.96
N GLY A 229 19.32 4.79 18.39
CA GLY A 229 20.31 4.66 19.46
C GLY A 229 19.66 4.39 20.83
N LEU A 230 18.84 3.35 20.92
CA LEU A 230 18.08 2.92 22.09
C LEU A 230 18.98 2.70 23.29
N GLU A 231 20.17 2.13 23.07
CA GLU A 231 21.15 1.94 24.14
C GLU A 231 21.74 3.26 24.64
N ARG A 232 22.02 4.21 23.74
CA ARG A 232 22.42 5.57 24.13
C ARG A 232 21.31 6.25 24.94
N TRP A 233 20.07 6.19 24.45
CA TRP A 233 18.91 6.77 25.11
C TRP A 233 18.65 6.16 26.50
N LYS A 234 18.75 4.83 26.63
CA LYS A 234 18.64 4.13 27.93
C LYS A 234 19.72 4.58 28.91
N ARG A 235 20.98 4.68 28.47
CA ARG A 235 22.10 5.16 29.30
C ARG A 235 21.86 6.60 29.78
N GLU A 236 21.44 7.50 28.89
CA GLU A 236 21.12 8.89 29.23
C GLU A 236 19.96 8.98 30.24
N LYS A 237 18.89 8.17 30.08
CA LYS A 237 17.77 8.09 31.03
C LYS A 237 18.17 7.54 32.40
N MET A 238 19.01 6.51 32.44
CA MET A 238 19.53 5.93 33.69
C MET A 238 20.39 6.94 34.45
N ALA A 239 21.27 7.65 33.76
CA ALA A 239 22.09 8.71 34.34
C ALA A 239 21.24 9.84 34.94
N GLN A 240 20.19 10.29 34.23
CA GLN A 240 19.26 11.31 34.72
C GLN A 240 18.47 10.87 35.95
N ARG A 241 18.08 9.59 36.05
CA ARG A 241 17.40 9.04 37.24
C ARG A 241 18.34 9.01 38.45
N ALA A 242 19.55 8.49 38.28
CA ALA A 242 20.56 8.44 39.34
C ALA A 242 20.93 9.84 39.88
N GLN A 243 20.85 10.87 39.05
CA GLN A 243 21.11 12.25 39.45
C GLN A 243 19.93 12.91 40.19
N ARG A 244 18.70 12.42 39.99
CA ARG A 244 17.51 12.85 40.75
C ARG A 244 17.41 12.18 42.12
N GLU A 245 17.86 10.93 42.24
CA GLU A 245 17.88 10.19 43.52
C GLU A 245 18.99 10.66 44.48
N LYS A 246 19.98 11.39 43.97
CA LYS A 246 21.05 12.01 44.76
C LYS A 246 20.72 13.43 45.27
N ARG A 247 19.55 13.98 44.92
CA ARG A 247 19.05 15.27 45.40
C ARG A 247 17.93 15.06 46.40
#